data_AF-A0A7J9ZBB0-F1
#
_entry.id   AF-A0A7J9ZBB0-F1
#
_cell.length_a   1.000
_cell.length_b   1.000
_cell.length_c   1.000
_cell.angle_alpha   90.00
_cell.angle_beta   90.00
_cell.angle_gamma   90.00
#
_symmetry.space_group_name_H-M   'P 1'
#
loop_
_entity.id
_entity.type
_entity.pdbx_description
1 polymer ?
#
loop_
_entity_poly.entity_id
_entity_poly.type
_entity_poly.pdbx_seq_one_letter_code
_entity_poly.pdbx_strand_id
1 'polypeptide(L)'
;MRALLLRVVHAATGDDGTGGLWKRLTPDGRAVLRLGFVEARELGHPCLGAEHVLLGLLRHGTSDAAALVRGRGLDLDSARGELLRVGPSLGPATDPAAALAGMGIEVEQVRRRLAAGFGSEAVRAAEWRVRRRPRWRGGHARPDALCVHLLANRSFAIATRAASRHGAVGIGPEHLLYGAVSDARDPLGTGFDRRSLRRLTRVGWTAGRPNPLRLILEARGIDLTALLDDLWPGD
;
A
#
# COMPACT_ATOMS: atom_id res chain seq x y z
N MET A 1 2.92 8.54 -25.41
CA MET A 1 2.09 8.11 -24.25
C MET A 1 2.66 6.96 -23.42
N ARG A 2 3.36 5.97 -24.02
CA ARG A 2 4.13 4.92 -23.31
C ARG A 2 5.39 5.48 -22.60
N ALA A 3 5.91 6.62 -23.07
CA ALA A 3 7.14 7.25 -22.58
C ALA A 3 6.98 8.06 -21.27
N LEU A 4 5.79 8.64 -20.96
CA LEU A 4 5.63 9.49 -19.78
C LEU A 4 5.39 8.67 -18.49
N LEU A 5 4.64 7.56 -18.61
CA LEU A 5 4.42 6.61 -17.52
C LEU A 5 5.69 5.81 -17.19
N LEU A 6 6.49 5.48 -18.22
CA LEU A 6 7.81 4.90 -18.04
C LEU A 6 8.78 5.92 -17.42
N ARG A 7 8.70 7.22 -17.73
CA ARG A 7 9.57 8.24 -17.10
C ARG A 7 9.26 8.49 -15.63
N VAL A 8 8.00 8.51 -15.21
CA VAL A 8 7.64 8.67 -13.79
C VAL A 8 8.04 7.43 -12.98
N VAL A 9 7.90 6.24 -13.57
CA VAL A 9 8.36 4.99 -12.97
C VAL A 9 9.90 4.92 -12.98
N HIS A 10 10.58 5.15 -14.11
CA HIS A 10 12.05 5.17 -14.23
C HIS A 10 12.72 6.24 -13.37
N ALA A 11 12.13 7.45 -13.26
CA ALA A 11 12.65 8.52 -12.41
C ALA A 11 12.48 8.22 -10.91
N ALA A 12 11.48 7.40 -10.55
CA ALA A 12 11.31 6.90 -9.19
C ALA A 12 12.15 5.63 -8.92
N THR A 13 12.48 4.82 -9.94
CA THR A 13 13.06 3.48 -9.75
C THR A 13 14.48 3.27 -10.26
N GLY A 14 15.12 4.19 -10.98
CA GLY A 14 16.51 4.03 -11.43
C GLY A 14 16.78 2.67 -12.08
N ASP A 15 16.20 2.45 -13.26
CA ASP A 15 16.56 1.47 -14.31
C ASP A 15 16.92 -0.01 -13.98
N ASP A 16 16.54 -0.61 -12.85
CA ASP A 16 16.67 -2.08 -12.67
C ASP A 16 15.54 -2.73 -11.84
N GLY A 17 14.46 -1.99 -11.58
CA GLY A 17 13.28 -2.54 -10.91
C GLY A 17 13.35 -2.60 -9.38
N THR A 18 14.45 -2.22 -8.72
CA THR A 18 14.46 -1.89 -7.28
C THR A 18 15.64 -1.01 -6.83
N GLY A 19 16.54 -0.54 -7.70
CA GLY A 19 17.77 0.14 -7.31
C GLY A 19 17.65 1.63 -6.99
N GLY A 20 16.82 2.41 -7.70
CA GLY A 20 16.79 3.87 -7.59
C GLY A 20 16.19 4.41 -6.28
N LEU A 21 15.02 3.92 -5.87
CA LEU A 21 14.37 4.33 -4.61
C LEU A 21 15.18 3.90 -3.40
N TRP A 22 15.60 2.63 -3.38
CA TRP A 22 16.30 2.05 -2.24
C TRP A 22 17.66 2.70 -1.97
N LYS A 23 18.34 3.19 -3.02
CA LYS A 23 19.56 3.99 -2.91
C LYS A 23 19.31 5.38 -2.32
N ARG A 24 18.13 5.96 -2.54
CA ARG A 24 17.76 7.31 -2.05
C ARG A 24 17.23 7.33 -0.62
N LEU A 25 16.79 6.20 -0.08
CA LEU A 25 16.39 6.09 1.31
C LEU A 25 17.61 6.24 2.24
N THR A 26 17.40 6.85 3.40
CA THR A 26 18.37 6.77 4.50
C THR A 26 18.39 5.34 5.07
N PRO A 27 19.39 4.96 5.89
CA PRO A 27 19.36 3.68 6.60
C PRO A 27 18.04 3.46 7.37
N ASP A 28 17.57 4.47 8.08
CA ASP A 28 16.31 4.42 8.84
C ASP A 28 15.09 4.37 7.92
N GLY A 29 15.09 5.14 6.82
CA GLY A 29 14.05 5.05 5.80
C GLY A 29 13.93 3.64 5.21
N ARG A 30 15.06 2.97 4.96
CA ARG A 30 15.07 1.56 4.52
C ARG A 30 14.56 0.62 5.61
N ALA A 31 14.89 0.87 6.87
CA ALA A 31 14.42 0.06 8.00
C ALA A 31 12.89 0.14 8.14
N VAL A 32 12.33 1.36 8.11
CA VAL A 32 10.88 1.61 8.12
C VAL A 32 10.17 0.83 7.02
N LEU A 33 10.69 0.86 5.77
CA LEU A 33 10.05 0.12 4.68
C LEU A 33 10.15 -1.39 4.84
N ARG A 34 11.29 -1.92 5.27
CA ARG A 34 11.44 -3.35 5.55
C ARG A 34 10.45 -3.81 6.61
N LEU A 35 10.31 -3.04 7.70
CA LEU A 35 9.35 -3.34 8.75
C LEU A 35 7.90 -3.24 8.24
N GLY A 36 7.58 -2.24 7.42
CA GLY A 36 6.27 -2.16 6.78
C GLY A 36 5.93 -3.36 5.90
N PHE A 37 6.91 -3.92 5.19
CA PHE A 37 6.72 -5.18 4.44
C PHE A 37 6.48 -6.38 5.36
N VAL A 38 7.15 -6.41 6.51
CA VAL A 38 6.90 -7.44 7.54
C VAL A 38 5.47 -7.32 8.06
N GLU A 39 5.01 -6.10 8.39
CA GLU A 39 3.63 -5.84 8.83
C GLU A 39 2.59 -6.29 7.80
N ALA A 40 2.78 -5.90 6.53
CA ALA A 40 1.88 -6.31 5.46
C ALA A 40 1.79 -7.83 5.35
N ARG A 41 2.93 -8.52 5.45
CA ARG A 41 2.99 -9.99 5.38
C ARG A 41 2.34 -10.65 6.60
N GLU A 42 2.61 -10.14 7.81
CA GLU A 42 2.04 -10.64 9.07
C GLU A 42 0.51 -10.49 9.08
N LEU A 43 -0.02 -9.41 8.49
CA LEU A 43 -1.46 -9.16 8.34
C LEU A 43 -2.09 -9.87 7.14
N GLY A 44 -1.32 -10.63 6.35
CA GLY A 44 -1.82 -11.30 5.14
C GLY A 44 -2.21 -10.34 4.02
N HIS A 45 -1.75 -9.08 4.07
CA HIS A 45 -2.03 -8.07 3.06
C HIS A 45 -1.08 -8.25 1.86
N PRO A 46 -1.61 -8.28 0.61
CA PRO A 46 -0.83 -8.65 -0.56
C PRO A 46 0.15 -7.57 -1.03
N CYS A 47 0.03 -6.35 -0.53
CA CYS A 47 0.77 -5.18 -1.01
C CYS A 47 1.15 -4.24 0.15
N LEU A 48 2.28 -3.52 0.00
CA LEU A 48 2.66 -2.44 0.91
C LEU A 48 1.86 -1.17 0.61
N GLY A 49 1.00 -0.79 1.55
CA GLY A 49 0.21 0.44 1.55
C GLY A 49 0.79 1.54 2.43
N ALA A 50 0.17 2.73 2.41
CA ALA A 50 0.55 3.85 3.28
C ALA A 50 0.38 3.48 4.76
N GLU A 51 -0.68 2.73 5.07
CA GLU A 51 -0.95 2.16 6.39
C GLU A 51 0.20 1.28 6.89
N HIS A 52 0.84 0.52 6.01
CA HIS A 52 1.95 -0.34 6.37
C HIS A 52 3.25 0.44 6.55
N VAL A 53 3.42 1.56 5.84
CA VAL A 53 4.54 2.48 6.09
C VAL A 53 4.40 3.08 7.50
N LEU A 54 3.19 3.46 7.91
CA LEU A 54 2.90 3.92 9.27
C LEU A 54 3.21 2.85 10.31
N LEU A 55 2.78 1.60 10.10
CA LEU A 55 3.11 0.50 11.03
C LEU A 55 4.62 0.24 11.07
N GLY A 56 5.30 0.26 9.91
CA GLY A 56 6.75 0.12 9.84
C GLY A 56 7.50 1.23 10.58
N LEU A 57 6.98 2.47 10.53
CA LEU A 57 7.49 3.62 11.27
C LEU A 57 7.34 3.42 12.78
N LEU A 58 6.14 3.04 13.23
CA LEU A 58 5.84 2.79 14.63
C LEU A 58 6.62 1.59 15.19
N ARG A 59 6.91 0.58 14.36
CA ARG A 59 7.77 -0.56 14.72
C ARG A 59 9.25 -0.21 14.74
N HIS A 60 9.71 0.69 13.86
CA HIS A 60 11.08 1.19 13.90
C HIS A 60 11.33 2.01 15.17
N GLY A 61 10.42 2.96 15.43
CA GLY A 61 10.25 3.58 16.74
C GLY A 61 11.32 4.58 17.21
N THR A 62 12.43 4.73 16.50
CA THR A 62 13.56 5.58 16.91
C THR A 62 13.58 6.96 16.25
N SER A 63 12.63 7.27 15.37
CA SER A 63 12.60 8.53 14.62
C SER A 63 11.65 9.56 15.23
N ASP A 64 11.90 10.85 14.97
CA ASP A 64 11.03 11.95 15.43
C ASP A 64 9.63 11.81 14.85
N ALA A 65 9.51 11.32 13.61
CA ALA A 65 8.22 10.98 13.02
C ALA A 65 7.45 9.92 13.82
N ALA A 66 8.13 8.91 14.38
CA ALA A 66 7.47 7.92 15.22
C ALA A 66 7.10 8.51 16.59
N ALA A 67 7.96 9.36 17.16
CA ALA A 67 7.69 10.07 18.40
C ALA A 67 6.48 11.02 18.27
N LEU A 68 6.37 11.74 17.14
CA LEU A 68 5.27 12.64 16.84
C LEU A 68 3.92 11.90 16.81
N VAL A 69 3.85 10.80 16.06
CA VAL A 69 2.62 9.98 15.96
C VAL A 69 2.26 9.38 17.33
N ARG A 70 3.24 8.89 18.10
CA ARG A 70 3.01 8.37 19.45
C ARG A 70 2.58 9.45 20.44
N GLY A 71 3.15 10.65 20.34
CA GLY A 71 2.78 11.81 21.13
C GLY A 71 1.32 12.22 20.92
N ARG A 72 0.75 11.85 19.78
CA ARG A 72 -0.67 12.00 19.44
C ARG A 72 -1.53 10.77 19.80
N GLY A 73 -1.01 9.84 20.59
CA GLY A 73 -1.75 8.72 21.15
C GLY A 73 -1.96 7.53 20.21
N LEU A 74 -1.16 7.41 19.14
CA LEU A 74 -1.16 6.25 18.26
C LEU A 74 0.15 5.46 18.41
N ASP A 75 0.05 4.27 18.98
CA ASP A 75 1.13 3.28 19.07
C ASP A 75 0.96 2.15 18.04
N LEU A 76 1.92 1.23 18.00
CA LEU A 76 1.93 0.14 17.01
C LEU A 76 0.70 -0.78 17.15
N ASP A 77 0.34 -1.13 18.38
CA ASP A 77 -0.72 -2.11 18.63
C ASP A 77 -2.11 -1.52 18.36
N SER A 78 -2.35 -0.28 18.79
CA SER A 78 -3.56 0.46 18.44
C SER A 78 -3.67 0.69 16.93
N ALA A 79 -2.59 1.04 16.24
CA ALA A 79 -2.58 1.19 14.78
C ALA A 79 -2.90 -0.12 14.05
N ARG A 80 -2.37 -1.25 14.51
CA ARG A 80 -2.72 -2.58 13.97
C ARG A 80 -4.19 -2.92 14.21
N GLY A 81 -4.69 -2.66 15.43
CA GLY A 81 -6.09 -2.89 15.79
C GLY A 81 -7.04 -2.11 14.88
N GLU A 82 -6.75 -0.83 14.63
CA GLU A 82 -7.53 -0.02 13.70
C GLU A 82 -7.42 -0.54 12.26
N LEU A 83 -6.23 -0.91 11.80
CA LEU A 83 -6.05 -1.46 10.45
C LEU A 83 -6.84 -2.76 10.25
N LEU A 84 -6.88 -3.65 11.24
CA LEU A 84 -7.69 -4.87 11.19
C LEU A 84 -9.19 -4.57 11.10
N ARG A 85 -9.64 -3.49 11.75
CA ARG A 85 -11.04 -3.03 11.71
C ARG A 85 -11.42 -2.44 10.36
N VAL A 86 -10.55 -1.63 9.75
CA VAL A 86 -10.88 -0.88 8.52
C VAL A 86 -10.49 -1.60 7.23
N GLY A 87 -9.55 -2.54 7.31
CA GLY A 87 -8.99 -3.29 6.17
C GLY A 87 -7.95 -2.50 5.35
N PRO A 88 -7.21 -3.17 4.45
CA PRO A 88 -6.11 -2.56 3.69
C PRO A 88 -6.56 -1.69 2.52
N SER A 89 -5.64 -0.85 2.02
CA SER A 89 -5.86 0.09 0.90
C SER A 89 -6.20 -0.64 -0.40
N LEU A 90 -5.57 -1.82 -0.57
CA LEU A 90 -5.98 -2.82 -1.53
C LEU A 90 -6.11 -4.15 -0.81
N GLY A 91 -7.34 -4.62 -0.77
CA GLY A 91 -7.68 -6.03 -0.83
C GLY A 91 -8.68 -6.19 -1.96
N PRO A 92 -9.04 -7.40 -2.35
CA PRO A 92 -10.29 -7.55 -3.09
C PRO A 92 -11.37 -6.78 -2.32
N ALA A 93 -12.20 -5.98 -3.01
CA ALA A 93 -13.14 -5.00 -2.43
C ALA A 93 -14.19 -5.60 -1.47
N THR A 94 -14.06 -6.88 -1.24
CA THR A 94 -14.73 -7.86 -0.42
C THR A 94 -13.78 -9.07 -0.52
N ASP A 95 -13.58 -9.87 0.52
CA ASP A 95 -13.07 -11.22 0.28
C ASP A 95 -13.90 -11.80 -0.88
N PRO A 96 -13.33 -12.22 -2.03
CA PRO A 96 -14.11 -12.70 -3.15
C PRO A 96 -14.97 -13.88 -2.71
N ALA A 97 -14.50 -14.66 -1.73
CA ALA A 97 -15.31 -15.68 -1.10
C ALA A 97 -16.47 -15.09 -0.31
N ALA A 98 -16.30 -14.02 0.47
CA ALA A 98 -17.39 -13.30 1.13
C ALA A 98 -18.38 -12.62 0.15
N ALA A 99 -17.91 -12.04 -0.96
CA ALA A 99 -18.78 -11.49 -2.00
C ALA A 99 -19.61 -12.58 -2.67
N LEU A 100 -18.97 -13.72 -2.96
CA LEU A 100 -19.61 -14.89 -3.52
C LEU A 100 -20.57 -15.54 -2.51
N ALA A 101 -20.22 -15.59 -1.23
CA ALA A 101 -21.09 -16.06 -0.15
C ALA A 101 -22.35 -15.19 -0.03
N GLY A 102 -22.22 -13.87 -0.18
CA GLY A 102 -23.38 -12.97 -0.30
C GLY A 102 -24.27 -13.24 -1.52
N MET A 103 -23.74 -13.91 -2.55
CA MET A 103 -24.48 -14.43 -3.71
C MET A 103 -24.89 -15.91 -3.54
N GLY A 104 -24.74 -16.49 -2.35
CA GLY A 104 -25.06 -17.89 -2.04
C GLY A 104 -23.99 -18.91 -2.50
N ILE A 105 -22.80 -18.46 -2.87
CA ILE A 105 -21.69 -19.30 -3.34
C ILE A 105 -20.66 -19.45 -2.23
N GLU A 106 -20.78 -20.54 -1.47
CA GLU A 106 -19.84 -20.90 -0.41
C GLU A 106 -18.55 -21.51 -1.01
N VAL A 107 -17.53 -20.67 -1.22
CA VAL A 107 -16.26 -21.07 -1.87
C VAL A 107 -15.58 -22.25 -1.16
N GLU A 108 -15.64 -22.32 0.16
CA GLU A 108 -15.07 -23.46 0.91
C GLU A 108 -15.87 -24.76 0.69
N GLN A 109 -17.19 -24.66 0.48
CA GLN A 109 -18.00 -25.81 0.11
C GLN A 109 -17.65 -26.30 -1.30
N VAL A 110 -17.43 -25.38 -2.25
CA VAL A 110 -16.96 -25.71 -3.60
C VAL A 110 -15.60 -26.41 -3.54
N ARG A 111 -14.66 -25.86 -2.77
CA ARG A 111 -13.33 -26.45 -2.58
C ARG A 111 -13.40 -27.85 -1.99
N ARG A 112 -14.22 -28.08 -0.95
CA ARG A 112 -14.44 -29.41 -0.36
C ARG A 112 -15.01 -30.41 -1.36
N ARG A 113 -16.00 -30.02 -2.16
CA ARG A 113 -16.58 -30.89 -3.20
C ARG A 113 -15.56 -31.27 -4.26
N LEU A 114 -14.75 -30.31 -4.71
CA LEU A 114 -13.66 -30.58 -5.65
C LEU A 114 -12.60 -31.49 -5.02
N ALA A 115 -12.23 -31.27 -3.76
CA ALA A 115 -11.25 -32.10 -3.05
C ALA A 115 -11.76 -33.53 -2.85
N ALA A 116 -13.05 -33.71 -2.59
CA ALA A 116 -13.68 -35.03 -2.51
C ALA A 116 -13.69 -35.77 -3.86
N GLY A 117 -13.87 -35.06 -4.98
CA GLY A 117 -13.90 -35.67 -6.31
C GLY A 117 -12.51 -35.89 -6.94
N PHE A 118 -11.59 -34.96 -6.74
CA PHE A 118 -10.29 -34.94 -7.44
C PHE A 118 -9.08 -35.14 -6.52
N GLY A 119 -9.28 -35.16 -5.20
CA GLY A 119 -8.23 -35.22 -4.19
C GLY A 119 -7.72 -33.84 -3.77
N SER A 120 -7.51 -33.65 -2.46
CA SER A 120 -7.09 -32.38 -1.86
C SER A 120 -5.77 -31.84 -2.43
N GLU A 121 -4.81 -32.72 -2.73
CA GLU A 121 -3.54 -32.35 -3.34
C GLU A 121 -3.69 -31.86 -4.78
N ALA A 122 -4.56 -32.49 -5.57
CA ALA A 122 -4.80 -32.09 -6.95
C ALA A 122 -5.49 -30.74 -7.04
N VAL A 123 -6.46 -30.49 -6.15
CA VAL A 123 -7.14 -29.19 -6.02
C VAL A 123 -6.15 -28.11 -5.58
N ARG A 124 -5.34 -28.37 -4.55
CA ARG A 124 -4.29 -27.44 -4.10
C ARG A 124 -3.29 -27.12 -5.20
N ALA A 125 -2.85 -28.12 -5.97
CA ALA A 125 -1.94 -27.94 -7.09
C ALA A 125 -2.60 -27.18 -8.26
N ALA A 126 -3.91 -27.36 -8.49
CA ALA A 126 -4.68 -26.60 -9.48
C ALA A 126 -4.85 -25.13 -9.07
N GLU A 127 -5.20 -24.86 -7.81
CA GLU A 127 -5.28 -23.50 -7.25
C GLU A 127 -3.93 -22.78 -7.35
N TRP A 128 -2.85 -23.46 -6.94
CA TRP A 128 -1.49 -22.93 -7.05
C TRP A 128 -1.13 -22.62 -8.50
N ARG A 129 -1.45 -23.52 -9.46
CA ARG A 129 -1.22 -23.30 -10.89
C ARG A 129 -2.03 -22.12 -11.42
N VAL A 130 -3.31 -22.01 -11.09
CA VAL A 130 -4.16 -20.88 -11.52
C VAL A 130 -3.63 -19.56 -10.98
N ARG A 131 -3.24 -19.52 -9.70
CA ARG A 131 -2.61 -18.34 -9.07
C ARG A 131 -1.27 -17.97 -9.72
N ARG A 132 -0.55 -18.93 -10.30
CA ARG A 132 0.76 -18.74 -10.93
C ARG A 132 0.79 -18.81 -12.46
N ARG A 133 -0.36 -18.92 -13.15
CA ARG A 133 -0.40 -19.04 -14.61
C ARG A 133 0.20 -17.77 -15.25
N PRO A 134 1.23 -17.90 -16.11
CA PRO A 134 1.68 -16.80 -16.96
C PRO A 134 0.57 -16.50 -17.97
N ARG A 135 -0.12 -15.36 -17.82
CA ARG A 135 -1.25 -14.99 -18.70
C ARG A 135 -0.74 -14.74 -20.12
N TRP A 136 -1.15 -15.56 -21.09
CA TRP A 136 -0.71 -15.43 -22.50
C TRP A 136 -1.70 -14.65 -23.38
N ARG A 137 -1.07 -13.95 -24.33
CA ARG A 137 -1.49 -13.11 -25.47
C ARG A 137 -2.97 -12.99 -25.84
N GLY A 138 -3.54 -11.82 -25.53
CA GLY A 138 -4.76 -11.31 -26.17
C GLY A 138 -5.38 -10.20 -25.34
N GLY A 139 -5.19 -8.94 -25.75
CA GLY A 139 -6.04 -7.82 -25.34
C GLY A 139 -6.11 -7.47 -23.84
N HIS A 140 -5.19 -6.62 -23.37
CA HIS A 140 -5.43 -5.63 -22.31
C HIS A 140 -5.81 -6.11 -20.89
N ALA A 141 -5.01 -7.00 -20.33
CA ALA A 141 -4.55 -6.84 -18.96
C ALA A 141 -3.15 -7.44 -18.88
N ARG A 142 -2.12 -6.57 -18.91
CA ARG A 142 -0.82 -7.01 -18.40
C ARG A 142 -1.09 -7.53 -16.98
N PRO A 143 -0.52 -8.65 -16.55
CA PRO A 143 -0.31 -8.82 -15.12
C PRO A 143 0.61 -7.67 -14.77
N ASP A 144 0.02 -6.55 -14.37
CA ASP A 144 0.80 -5.52 -13.74
C ASP A 144 1.50 -6.25 -12.61
N ALA A 145 2.82 -6.10 -12.58
CA ALA A 145 3.72 -6.66 -11.60
C ALA A 145 3.43 -6.04 -10.22
N LEU A 146 2.17 -6.04 -9.78
CA LEU A 146 1.71 -5.33 -8.58
C LEU A 146 2.05 -6.10 -7.31
N CYS A 147 2.55 -7.34 -7.42
CA CYS A 147 3.29 -7.97 -6.33
C CYS A 147 4.69 -7.36 -6.09
N VAL A 148 5.14 -6.38 -6.88
CA VAL A 148 6.37 -5.60 -6.62
C VAL A 148 6.14 -4.07 -6.59
N HIS A 149 4.89 -3.60 -6.56
CA HIS A 149 4.62 -2.16 -6.56
C HIS A 149 3.88 -1.69 -5.32
N LEU A 150 4.67 -1.07 -4.44
CA LEU A 150 4.29 -0.09 -3.42
C LEU A 150 3.00 0.66 -3.82
N LEU A 151 1.88 0.45 -3.13
CA LEU A 151 0.71 1.32 -3.27
C LEU A 151 1.01 2.73 -2.77
N ALA A 152 1.94 2.77 -1.83
CA ALA A 152 2.68 3.94 -1.46
C ALA A 152 3.47 4.57 -2.63
N ASN A 153 3.42 4.14 -3.89
CA ASN A 153 4.16 4.81 -4.98
C ASN A 153 3.88 6.31 -5.09
N ARG A 154 2.63 6.75 -4.86
CA ARG A 154 2.35 8.18 -4.76
C ARG A 154 2.88 8.78 -3.46
N SER A 155 2.67 8.12 -2.32
CA SER A 155 3.24 8.58 -1.05
C SER A 155 4.78 8.70 -1.10
N PHE A 156 5.47 7.79 -1.79
CA PHE A 156 6.92 7.85 -2.06
C PHE A 156 7.30 8.96 -3.02
N ALA A 157 6.50 9.23 -4.05
CA ALA A 157 6.72 10.37 -4.93
C ALA A 157 6.56 11.69 -4.15
N ILE A 158 5.59 11.76 -3.22
CA ILE A 158 5.42 12.91 -2.33
C ILE A 158 6.59 13.00 -1.36
N ALA A 159 6.97 11.90 -0.69
CA ALA A 159 8.12 11.82 0.21
C ALA A 159 9.43 12.25 -0.48
N THR A 160 9.61 11.82 -1.72
CA THR A 160 10.73 12.21 -2.58
C THR A 160 10.76 13.71 -2.82
N ARG A 161 9.62 14.32 -3.15
CA ARG A 161 9.51 15.76 -3.40
C ARG A 161 9.70 16.54 -2.11
N ALA A 162 9.16 16.07 -0.99
CA ALA A 162 9.39 16.63 0.34
C ALA A 162 10.88 16.63 0.67
N ALA A 163 11.56 15.48 0.55
CA ALA A 163 13.00 15.38 0.78
C ALA A 163 13.80 16.37 -0.08
N SER A 164 13.44 16.53 -1.36
CA SER A 164 14.08 17.53 -2.22
C SER A 164 13.77 18.98 -1.82
N ARG A 165 12.53 19.30 -1.44
CA ARG A 165 12.14 20.64 -0.98
C ARG A 165 12.85 21.03 0.32
N HIS A 166 13.00 20.07 1.23
CA HIS A 166 13.62 20.28 2.53
C HIS A 166 15.16 20.13 2.50
N GLY A 167 15.75 20.01 1.31
CA GLY A 167 17.21 19.92 1.13
C GLY A 167 17.84 18.65 1.71
N ALA A 168 17.06 17.59 1.92
CA ALA A 168 17.53 16.37 2.54
C ALA A 168 18.42 15.54 1.60
N VAL A 169 19.49 14.97 2.16
CA VAL A 169 20.44 14.09 1.44
C VAL A 169 19.78 12.77 1.02
N GLY A 170 18.72 12.36 1.72
CA GLY A 170 17.97 11.13 1.44
C GLY A 170 16.58 11.13 2.05
N ILE A 171 15.80 10.12 1.71
CA ILE A 171 14.41 9.95 2.15
C ILE A 171 14.43 9.22 3.50
N GLY A 172 14.18 9.98 4.57
CA GLY A 172 14.08 9.48 5.95
C GLY A 172 12.65 9.21 6.44
N PRO A 173 12.49 8.73 7.68
CA PRO A 173 11.21 8.41 8.30
C PRO A 173 10.16 9.55 8.25
N GLU A 174 10.58 10.79 8.46
CA GLU A 174 9.74 12.00 8.43
C GLU A 174 9.15 12.22 7.04
N HIS A 175 9.99 12.07 6.00
CA HIS A 175 9.56 12.19 4.61
C HIS A 175 8.59 11.07 4.23
N LEU A 176 8.83 9.86 4.72
CA LEU A 176 7.95 8.71 4.52
C LEU A 176 6.57 8.93 5.18
N LEU A 177 6.57 9.45 6.41
CA LEU A 177 5.33 9.79 7.11
C LEU A 177 4.58 10.91 6.38
N TYR A 178 5.25 12.02 6.05
CA TYR A 178 4.65 13.13 5.30
C TYR A 178 4.04 12.64 4.00
N GLY A 179 4.79 11.88 3.20
CA GLY A 179 4.29 11.31 1.96
C GLY A 179 3.04 10.45 2.17
N ALA A 180 3.04 9.61 3.20
CA ALA A 180 1.92 8.72 3.53
C ALA A 180 0.67 9.50 3.96
N VAL A 181 0.83 10.49 4.83
CA VAL A 181 -0.26 11.35 5.34
C VAL A 181 -0.82 12.24 4.22
N SER A 182 0.04 12.86 3.40
CA SER A 182 -0.39 13.67 2.26
C SER A 182 -1.19 12.85 1.24
N ASP A 183 -0.73 11.63 0.94
CA ASP A 183 -1.45 10.73 0.04
C ASP A 183 -2.80 10.30 0.65
N ALA A 184 -2.87 10.09 1.98
CA ALA A 184 -4.11 9.74 2.65
C ALA A 184 -5.12 10.89 2.77
N ARG A 185 -4.65 12.14 2.84
CA ARG A 185 -5.50 13.34 2.83
C ARG A 185 -6.20 13.55 1.49
N ASP A 186 -5.50 13.27 0.40
CA ASP A 186 -6.03 13.38 -0.97
C ASP A 186 -5.80 12.08 -1.75
N PRO A 187 -6.47 10.97 -1.40
CA PRO A 187 -6.16 9.67 -1.98
C PRO A 187 -6.42 9.67 -3.48
N LEU A 188 -7.54 10.25 -3.92
CA LEU A 188 -7.95 10.36 -5.32
C LEU A 188 -7.00 11.18 -6.20
N GLY A 189 -6.13 11.98 -5.58
CA GLY A 189 -5.21 12.87 -6.25
C GLY A 189 -5.94 13.92 -7.06
N THR A 190 -6.13 15.07 -6.42
CA THR A 190 -6.18 16.33 -7.16
C THR A 190 -5.10 16.32 -8.24
N GLY A 191 -5.51 16.36 -9.52
CA GLY A 191 -4.60 16.32 -10.67
C GLY A 191 -4.45 14.98 -11.41
N PHE A 192 -5.06 13.86 -10.99
CA PHE A 192 -5.12 12.66 -11.85
C PHE A 192 -6.15 12.82 -12.97
N ASP A 193 -5.74 12.52 -14.21
CA ASP A 193 -6.67 12.49 -15.34
C ASP A 193 -7.68 11.33 -15.25
N ARG A 194 -8.81 11.45 -15.95
CA ARG A 194 -9.87 10.42 -15.99
C ARG A 194 -9.34 9.03 -16.37
N ARG A 195 -8.25 8.98 -17.15
CA ARG A 195 -7.67 7.71 -17.63
C ARG A 195 -6.86 7.01 -16.54
N SER A 196 -6.15 7.77 -15.70
CA SER A 196 -5.37 7.29 -14.57
C SER A 196 -6.27 6.75 -13.48
N LEU A 197 -7.36 7.47 -13.17
CA LEU A 197 -8.41 7.00 -12.27
C LEU A 197 -9.02 5.66 -12.73
N ARG A 198 -9.34 5.52 -14.03
CA ARG A 198 -9.83 4.25 -14.62
C ARG A 198 -8.81 3.09 -14.60
N ARG A 199 -7.52 3.36 -14.37
CA ARG A 199 -6.50 2.32 -14.20
C ARG A 199 -6.39 1.90 -12.74
N LEU A 200 -6.45 2.87 -11.82
CA LEU A 200 -6.46 2.61 -10.38
C LEU A 200 -7.68 1.74 -9.98
N THR A 201 -8.86 2.02 -10.55
CA THR A 201 -10.04 1.17 -10.29
C THR A 201 -9.88 -0.28 -10.75
N ARG A 202 -9.09 -0.54 -11.80
CA ARG A 202 -8.83 -1.91 -12.30
C ARG A 202 -7.93 -2.73 -11.39
N VAL A 203 -7.16 -2.09 -10.54
CA VAL A 203 -6.28 -2.76 -9.57
C VAL A 203 -6.93 -2.87 -8.18
N GLY A 204 -8.25 -2.65 -8.11
CA GLY A 204 -9.02 -2.73 -6.87
C GLY A 204 -8.99 -1.46 -6.03
N TRP A 205 -8.36 -0.38 -6.52
CA TRP A 205 -8.36 0.88 -5.80
C TRP A 205 -9.71 1.56 -6.00
N THR A 206 -10.59 1.39 -5.02
CA THR A 206 -11.97 1.85 -5.11
C THR A 206 -12.02 3.37 -4.92
N ALA A 207 -12.30 4.10 -6.00
CA ALA A 207 -12.59 5.52 -5.88
C ALA A 207 -13.77 5.73 -4.91
N GLY A 208 -13.58 6.57 -3.89
CA GLY A 208 -14.60 6.89 -2.89
C GLY A 208 -14.45 6.18 -1.53
N ARG A 209 -13.60 5.14 -1.39
CA ARG A 209 -13.21 4.66 -0.05
C ARG A 209 -12.05 5.51 0.47
N PRO A 210 -12.13 6.05 1.71
CA PRO A 210 -11.02 6.77 2.31
C PRO A 210 -9.82 5.84 2.49
N ASN A 211 -8.61 6.41 2.38
CA ASN A 211 -7.36 5.68 2.62
C ASN A 211 -7.39 5.08 4.05
N PRO A 212 -7.08 3.79 4.26
CA PRO A 212 -6.99 3.19 5.58
C PRO A 212 -6.11 3.96 6.56
N LEU A 213 -5.00 4.56 6.10
CA LEU A 213 -4.17 5.41 6.94
C LEU A 213 -4.96 6.60 7.48
N ARG A 214 -5.78 7.24 6.63
CA ARG A 214 -6.67 8.33 7.04
C ARG A 214 -7.66 7.82 8.09
N LEU A 215 -8.28 6.67 7.86
CA LEU A 215 -9.24 6.08 8.81
C LEU A 215 -8.60 5.73 10.16
N ILE A 216 -7.36 5.21 10.16
CA ILE A 216 -6.60 4.89 11.38
C ILE A 216 -6.32 6.16 12.18
N LEU A 217 -5.84 7.23 11.51
CA LEU A 217 -5.55 8.50 12.16
C LEU A 217 -6.82 9.18 12.69
N GLU A 218 -7.88 9.27 11.88
CA GLU A 218 -9.16 9.88 12.27
C GLU A 218 -9.83 9.12 13.42
N ALA A 219 -9.74 7.78 13.46
CA ALA A 219 -10.27 6.97 14.56
C ALA A 219 -9.60 7.27 15.92
N ARG A 220 -8.38 7.82 15.90
CA ARG A 220 -7.65 8.26 17.10
C ARG A 220 -7.73 9.78 17.33
N GLY A 221 -8.56 10.48 16.58
CA GLY A 221 -8.68 11.94 16.66
C GLY A 221 -7.43 12.68 16.16
N ILE A 222 -6.59 12.03 15.35
CA ILE A 222 -5.38 12.63 14.79
C ILE A 222 -5.76 13.32 13.48
N ASP A 223 -5.74 14.66 13.50
CA ASP A 223 -5.94 15.46 12.30
C ASP A 223 -4.73 15.36 11.36
N LEU A 224 -4.99 15.02 10.09
CA LEU A 224 -3.95 14.83 9.09
C LEU A 224 -3.26 16.15 8.71
N THR A 225 -3.98 17.28 8.73
CA THR A 225 -3.40 18.59 8.36
C THR A 225 -2.46 19.06 9.47
N ALA A 226 -2.91 19.00 10.71
CA ALA A 226 -2.09 19.32 11.87
C ALA A 226 -0.86 18.41 11.98
N LEU A 227 -0.99 17.12 11.63
CA LEU A 227 0.16 16.21 11.60
C LEU A 227 1.18 16.58 10.50
N LEU A 228 0.72 17.08 9.35
CA LEU A 228 1.62 17.57 8.30
C LEU A 228 2.29 18.89 8.71
N ASP A 229 1.54 19.80 9.31
CA ASP A 229 2.06 21.08 9.81
C ASP A 229 3.10 20.87 10.93
N ASP A 230 2.90 19.89 11.82
CA ASP A 230 3.90 19.53 12.85
C ASP A 230 5.20 18.97 12.25
N LEU A 231 5.12 18.24 11.14
CA LEU A 231 6.31 17.73 10.44
C LEU A 231 7.04 18.86 9.72
N TRP A 232 6.30 19.65 8.95
CA TRP A 232 6.82 20.77 8.17
C TRP A 232 5.78 21.89 8.06
N PRO A 233 5.91 22.95 8.87
CA PRO A 233 4.94 24.04 8.88
C PRO A 233 4.86 24.79 7.54
N GLY A 234 3.63 24.99 7.03
CA GLY A 234 3.36 25.84 5.88
C GLY A 234 3.51 25.17 4.50
N ASP A 235 3.52 23.84 4.47
CA ASP A 235 3.88 23.01 3.31
C ASP A 235 2.69 22.33 2.59
#